data_AF-A0A959WFP9-F1
#
_entry.id   AF-A0A959WFP9-F1
#
_cell.length_a   1.000
_cell.length_b   1.000
_cell.length_c   1.000
_cell.angle_alpha   90.00
_cell.angle_beta   90.00
_cell.angle_gamma   90.00
#
_symmetry.space_group_name_H-M   'P 1'
#
loop_
_entity.id
_entity.type
_entity.pdbx_description
1 polymer ?
#
loop_
_entity_poly.entity_id
_entity_poly.type
_entity_poly.pdbx_seq_one_letter_code
_entity_poly.pdbx_strand_id
1 'polypeptide(L)'
;MRRTIGSVRFLLALAFTLVLAISASALAGRNDQDNLTLTVGVNEAKNVETAKKIPISSKRGAKPVVVASLSPKDLGGVEPGNEVEGFAEVEVSVTCLEPDPSCVGKRYSFSPHMEYWMVLAAGQNDRRGYRVGKVHDLTCSQELPNRNHHCRLVLDESQVIKNARKLPCEKNCRLNVVASAYHEKASGGQVVVVATDSNHGIEQGKAALSAAVFSKPSGAFDFRKTGKARRIRKTLPVQSHSASTDEQVIYSTKVEGLKKGESLLVDAHATVSLKGLHYNVLLQPELIVAEKPTKPDFTGIAVQVMTNNGKIANQNGSNCTRGGSYFSDPCKIRKVGAAHLLYNAVKKPRNDKGAPVPLYVNLVLAASQEYGGSYHGSDKVKIVNGSIDIRRYPADYSR
;
A
#
# COMPACT_ATOMS: atom_id res chain seq x y z
N MET A 1 69.67 6.52 89.91
CA MET A 1 68.49 7.28 90.41
C MET A 1 67.33 7.07 89.45
N ARG A 2 66.16 6.62 89.96
CA ARG A 2 64.78 6.65 89.39
C ARG A 2 64.55 5.92 88.03
N ARG A 3 63.76 4.82 87.99
CA ARG A 3 62.28 4.75 87.74
C ARG A 3 61.92 5.45 86.41
N THR A 4 61.20 4.90 85.41
CA THR A 4 60.06 3.96 85.36
C THR A 4 59.63 3.78 83.88
N ILE A 5 59.04 2.60 83.52
CA ILE A 5 57.77 2.34 82.76
C ILE A 5 57.49 3.22 81.51
N GLY A 6 57.04 2.75 80.33
CA GLY A 6 56.53 1.47 79.83
C GLY A 6 55.60 1.72 78.61
N SER A 7 55.10 0.63 77.99
CA SER A 7 53.89 0.55 77.12
C SER A 7 53.98 1.18 75.70
N VAL A 8 53.40 0.70 74.58
CA VAL A 8 52.43 -0.33 74.13
C VAL A 8 52.50 -0.29 72.58
N ARG A 9 52.79 -1.38 71.84
CA ARG A 9 51.91 -2.34 71.10
C ARG A 9 51.14 -1.83 69.84
N PHE A 10 51.34 -2.58 68.73
CA PHE A 10 50.42 -2.94 67.61
C PHE A 10 49.95 -1.81 66.64
N LEU A 11 49.67 -1.99 65.33
CA LEU A 11 49.20 -3.11 64.50
C LEU A 11 49.45 -2.82 62.99
N LEU A 12 49.56 -3.89 62.20
CA LEU A 12 49.55 -3.98 60.72
C LEU A 12 48.31 -3.34 60.05
N ALA A 13 48.45 -2.94 58.77
CA ALA A 13 47.63 -3.47 57.66
C ALA A 13 48.20 -3.12 56.28
N LEU A 14 48.54 -4.17 55.51
CA LEU A 14 48.70 -4.15 54.05
C LEU A 14 47.34 -3.91 53.37
N ALA A 15 47.33 -3.18 52.25
CA ALA A 15 46.35 -3.37 51.19
C ALA A 15 46.98 -3.06 49.82
N PHE A 16 47.37 -4.12 49.11
CA PHE A 16 47.61 -4.13 47.68
C PHE A 16 46.27 -3.90 46.96
N THR A 17 46.17 -2.95 46.05
CA THR A 17 45.10 -2.92 45.05
C THR A 17 45.67 -2.76 43.65
N LEU A 18 45.62 -3.88 42.94
CA LEU A 18 45.89 -4.07 41.53
C LEU A 18 44.75 -3.42 40.73
N VAL A 19 44.99 -2.30 40.04
CA VAL A 19 43.99 -1.71 39.13
C VAL A 19 44.16 -2.37 37.75
N LEU A 20 43.45 -3.48 37.56
CA LEU A 20 43.04 -3.97 36.25
C LEU A 20 41.97 -3.02 35.69
N ALA A 21 42.37 -2.09 34.84
CA ALA A 21 41.42 -1.37 33.99
C ALA A 21 41.02 -2.31 32.84
N ILE A 22 39.94 -3.05 33.08
CA ILE A 22 39.28 -3.93 32.12
C ILE A 22 38.72 -3.05 30.99
N SER A 23 39.16 -3.30 29.77
CA SER A 23 38.53 -2.85 28.54
C SER A 23 37.12 -3.45 28.42
N ALA A 24 36.11 -2.79 28.99
CA ALA A 24 34.71 -3.21 28.90
C ALA A 24 33.84 -2.06 28.44
N SER A 25 33.78 -1.84 27.12
CA SER A 25 32.73 -1.06 26.46
C SER A 25 32.67 -1.41 24.97
N ALA A 26 32.45 -2.69 24.63
CA ALA A 26 32.18 -3.10 23.24
C ALA A 26 31.33 -4.37 23.11
N LEU A 27 30.53 -4.71 24.13
CA LEU A 27 29.65 -5.90 24.11
C LEU A 27 28.30 -5.59 24.79
N ALA A 28 27.56 -4.60 24.26
CA ALA A 28 26.18 -4.35 24.69
C ALA A 28 25.22 -3.98 23.53
N GLY A 29 25.64 -4.15 22.27
CA GLY A 29 24.82 -3.74 21.11
C GLY A 29 24.70 -4.75 19.97
N ARG A 30 25.29 -5.94 20.07
CA ARG A 30 25.33 -6.90 18.94
C ARG A 30 24.24 -7.98 18.97
N ASN A 31 23.67 -8.30 20.15
CA ASN A 31 22.73 -9.42 20.27
C ASN A 31 21.26 -9.10 19.93
N ASP A 32 20.88 -7.82 19.78
CA ASP A 32 19.45 -7.47 19.61
C ASP A 32 19.02 -7.30 18.13
N GLN A 33 20.01 -7.24 17.22
CA GLN A 33 19.82 -7.32 15.77
C GLN A 33 19.71 -8.77 15.26
N ASP A 34 20.18 -9.76 16.03
CA ASP A 34 20.22 -11.18 15.62
C ASP A 34 18.83 -11.85 15.49
N ASN A 35 17.74 -11.14 15.77
CA ASN A 35 16.37 -11.67 15.67
C ASN A 35 15.40 -10.77 14.88
N LEU A 36 15.90 -9.80 14.10
CA LEU A 36 15.06 -8.96 13.25
C LEU A 36 14.66 -9.71 11.97
N THR A 37 13.41 -10.14 11.89
CA THR A 37 12.81 -10.68 10.67
C THR A 37 11.68 -9.80 10.14
N LEU A 38 11.58 -9.74 8.81
CA LEU A 38 10.55 -9.08 8.02
C LEU A 38 9.98 -10.09 7.01
N THR A 39 8.67 -10.30 7.05
CA THR A 39 7.94 -11.06 6.03
C THR A 39 7.11 -10.10 5.20
N VAL A 40 7.28 -10.12 3.87
CA VAL A 40 6.45 -9.35 2.94
C VAL A 40 5.44 -10.26 2.27
N GLY A 41 4.18 -10.05 2.60
CA GLY A 41 3.06 -10.78 2.05
C GLY A 41 2.44 -10.08 0.85
N VAL A 42 2.32 -10.81 -0.25
CA VAL A 42 1.72 -10.34 -1.50
C VAL A 42 0.87 -11.46 -2.08
N ASN A 43 -0.31 -11.14 -2.62
CA ASN A 43 -1.15 -12.14 -3.27
C ASN A 43 -0.64 -12.38 -4.70
N GLU A 44 0.12 -13.46 -4.89
CA GLU A 44 0.63 -13.86 -6.21
C GLU A 44 -0.46 -14.41 -7.15
N ALA A 45 -1.62 -14.80 -6.62
CA ALA A 45 -2.77 -15.30 -7.38
C ALA A 45 -3.59 -14.17 -8.04
N LYS A 46 -3.18 -12.90 -7.87
CA LYS A 46 -3.66 -11.69 -8.58
C LYS A 46 -5.12 -11.28 -8.34
N ASN A 47 -5.88 -12.04 -7.54
CA ASN A 47 -7.24 -11.68 -7.15
C ASN A 47 -7.36 -11.67 -5.63
N VAL A 48 -7.33 -10.48 -5.05
CA VAL A 48 -7.52 -10.28 -3.61
C VAL A 48 -8.98 -10.00 -3.27
N GLU A 49 -9.81 -9.61 -4.26
CA GLU A 49 -11.21 -9.28 -4.00
C GLU A 49 -12.02 -10.48 -3.51
N THR A 50 -12.79 -10.26 -2.45
CA THR A 50 -13.65 -11.29 -1.83
C THR A 50 -15.13 -11.01 -2.01
N ALA A 51 -15.49 -9.79 -2.37
CA ALA A 51 -16.86 -9.37 -2.62
C ALA A 51 -16.94 -8.57 -3.91
N LYS A 52 -18.07 -8.69 -4.61
CA LYS A 52 -18.37 -7.88 -5.80
C LYS A 52 -19.17 -6.61 -5.47
N LYS A 53 -19.79 -6.55 -4.30
CA LYS A 53 -20.77 -5.51 -3.94
C LYS A 53 -20.68 -5.18 -2.45
N ILE A 54 -20.85 -3.90 -2.14
CA ILE A 54 -21.03 -3.36 -0.79
C ILE A 54 -22.46 -2.83 -0.72
N PRO A 55 -23.34 -3.41 0.12
CA PRO A 55 -24.68 -2.87 0.32
C PRO A 55 -24.63 -1.46 0.89
N ILE A 56 -25.43 -0.56 0.32
CA ILE A 56 -25.64 0.77 0.90
C ILE A 56 -26.75 0.64 1.95
N SER A 57 -26.42 0.98 3.19
CA SER A 57 -27.34 0.93 4.31
C SER A 57 -27.83 2.30 4.73
N SER A 58 -29.02 2.39 5.33
CA SER A 58 -29.54 3.65 5.85
C SER A 58 -28.82 4.15 7.10
N LYS A 59 -28.01 3.28 7.74
CA LYS A 59 -27.29 3.56 8.98
C LYS A 59 -25.80 3.30 8.79
N ARG A 60 -24.98 4.26 9.22
CA ARG A 60 -23.51 4.13 9.24
C ARG A 60 -23.07 2.82 9.90
N GLY A 61 -22.11 2.13 9.28
CA GLY A 61 -21.53 0.88 9.80
C GLY A 61 -22.45 -0.34 9.87
N ALA A 62 -23.68 -0.30 9.34
CA ALA A 62 -24.65 -1.39 9.55
C ALA A 62 -24.36 -2.67 8.75
N LYS A 63 -23.79 -2.54 7.54
CA LYS A 63 -23.54 -3.69 6.63
C LYS A 63 -22.09 -3.74 6.10
N PRO A 64 -21.09 -3.85 6.97
CA PRO A 64 -19.70 -4.00 6.53
C PRO A 64 -19.48 -5.36 5.86
N VAL A 65 -18.64 -5.36 4.83
CA VAL A 65 -18.27 -6.50 4.00
C VAL A 65 -16.74 -6.53 3.86
N VAL A 66 -16.14 -7.72 3.85
CA VAL A 66 -14.72 -7.88 3.47
C VAL A 66 -14.63 -7.76 1.96
N VAL A 67 -13.90 -6.76 1.47
CA VAL A 67 -13.75 -6.47 0.04
C VAL A 67 -12.46 -7.03 -0.54
N ALA A 68 -11.43 -7.20 0.28
CA ALA A 68 -10.20 -7.89 -0.10
C ALA A 68 -9.61 -8.68 1.08
N SER A 69 -8.91 -9.78 0.80
CA SER A 69 -8.29 -10.62 1.84
C SER A 69 -6.94 -11.17 1.38
N LEU A 70 -5.93 -11.05 2.25
CA LEU A 70 -4.63 -11.69 2.12
C LEU A 70 -4.64 -12.97 2.96
N SER A 71 -4.27 -14.10 2.36
CA SER A 71 -4.32 -15.40 3.04
C SER A 71 -3.28 -15.49 4.16
N PRO A 72 -3.42 -16.42 5.13
CA PRO A 72 -2.39 -16.61 6.15
C PRO A 72 -1.05 -17.05 5.58
N LYS A 73 -1.09 -17.82 4.48
CA LYS A 73 0.12 -18.25 3.77
C LYS A 73 0.88 -17.05 3.22
N ASP A 74 0.16 -16.09 2.62
CA ASP A 74 0.78 -14.92 2.01
C ASP A 74 1.19 -13.89 3.08
N LEU A 75 0.35 -13.65 4.09
CA LEU A 75 0.66 -12.71 5.17
C LEU A 75 1.88 -13.16 6.00
N GLY A 76 2.04 -14.47 6.17
CA GLY A 76 2.98 -15.04 7.13
C GLY A 76 2.42 -15.08 8.55
N GLY A 77 3.20 -15.65 9.46
CA GLY A 77 2.82 -15.76 10.86
C GLY A 77 2.79 -14.40 11.56
N VAL A 78 1.71 -14.11 12.28
CA VAL A 78 1.59 -12.91 13.10
C VAL A 78 1.57 -13.30 14.58
N GLU A 79 2.43 -12.67 15.36
CA GLU A 79 2.60 -12.93 16.79
C GLU A 79 2.55 -11.63 17.62
N PRO A 80 2.26 -11.71 18.93
CA PRO A 80 2.43 -10.57 19.82
C PRO A 80 3.84 -9.98 19.75
N GLY A 81 3.93 -8.66 19.76
CA GLY A 81 5.19 -7.92 19.59
C GLY A 81 5.52 -7.58 18.13
N ASN A 82 4.92 -8.28 17.17
CA ASN A 82 5.07 -7.94 15.76
C ASN A 82 4.37 -6.61 15.44
N GLU A 83 4.86 -5.93 14.42
CA GLU A 83 4.15 -4.85 13.75
C GLU A 83 3.68 -5.32 12.37
N VAL A 84 2.39 -5.17 12.11
CA VAL A 84 1.81 -5.45 10.79
C VAL A 84 1.51 -4.12 10.12
N GLU A 85 2.18 -3.88 9.00
CA GLU A 85 1.93 -2.77 8.11
C GLU A 85 1.20 -3.28 6.86
N GLY A 86 -0.03 -2.83 6.66
CA GLY A 86 -0.88 -3.23 5.55
C GLY A 86 -0.99 -2.14 4.49
N PHE A 87 -0.89 -2.53 3.23
CA PHE A 87 -1.08 -1.67 2.07
C PHE A 87 -2.23 -2.20 1.24
N ALA A 88 -3.30 -1.44 1.13
CA ALA A 88 -4.46 -1.83 0.36
C ALA A 88 -4.93 -0.71 -0.55
N GLU A 89 -5.35 -1.11 -1.74
CA GLU A 89 -6.10 -0.27 -2.64
C GLU A 89 -7.29 -1.02 -3.19
N VAL A 90 -8.44 -0.37 -3.25
CA VAL A 90 -9.66 -0.96 -3.80
C VAL A 90 -10.37 0.10 -4.62
N GLU A 91 -10.63 -0.19 -5.89
CA GLU A 91 -11.60 0.59 -6.66
C GLU A 91 -13.01 0.21 -6.23
N VAL A 92 -13.86 1.21 -6.03
CA VAL A 92 -15.29 1.00 -5.95
C VAL A 92 -16.00 1.88 -6.97
N SER A 93 -17.06 1.35 -7.57
CA SER A 93 -17.87 2.06 -8.56
C SER A 93 -19.30 2.24 -8.10
N VAL A 94 -19.85 3.44 -8.28
CA VAL A 94 -21.26 3.71 -7.99
C VAL A 94 -22.12 3.36 -9.21
N THR A 95 -23.33 2.83 -8.99
CA THR A 95 -24.16 2.32 -10.10
C THR A 95 -24.76 3.43 -10.97
N CYS A 96 -25.44 3.04 -12.05
CA CYS A 96 -26.14 3.91 -12.98
C CYS A 96 -27.07 4.94 -12.31
N LEU A 97 -27.17 6.10 -12.95
CA LEU A 97 -28.20 7.10 -12.65
C LEU A 97 -29.51 6.79 -13.40
N GLU A 98 -29.39 6.40 -14.67
CA GLU A 98 -30.53 6.10 -15.54
C GLU A 98 -30.85 4.60 -15.59
N PRO A 99 -32.09 4.20 -15.94
CA PRO A 99 -32.44 2.80 -16.12
C PRO A 99 -31.64 2.17 -17.28
N ASP A 100 -30.84 1.17 -16.95
CA ASP A 100 -30.15 0.33 -17.94
C ASP A 100 -30.15 -1.14 -17.46
N PRO A 101 -30.38 -2.14 -18.33
CA PRO A 101 -30.32 -3.55 -17.95
C PRO A 101 -28.97 -4.01 -17.38
N SER A 102 -27.88 -3.31 -17.70
CA SER A 102 -26.53 -3.61 -17.19
C SER A 102 -26.31 -3.11 -15.75
N CYS A 103 -27.20 -2.28 -15.21
CA CYS A 103 -27.01 -1.66 -13.90
C CYS A 103 -26.90 -2.68 -12.76
N VAL A 104 -25.83 -2.56 -11.98
CA VAL A 104 -25.60 -3.42 -10.82
C VAL A 104 -26.40 -2.94 -9.60
N GLY A 105 -27.48 -3.67 -9.30
CA GLY A 105 -28.33 -3.39 -8.13
C GLY A 105 -29.40 -2.34 -8.42
N LYS A 106 -30.03 -1.79 -7.37
CA LYS A 106 -31.01 -0.71 -7.52
C LYS A 106 -30.31 0.64 -7.65
N ARG A 107 -30.85 1.49 -8.52
CA ARG A 107 -30.41 2.87 -8.73
C ARG A 107 -30.55 3.73 -7.48
N TYR A 108 -29.71 4.76 -7.41
CA TYR A 108 -29.75 5.82 -6.41
C TYR A 108 -29.10 7.08 -6.97
N SER A 109 -29.59 8.25 -6.55
CA SER A 109 -29.06 9.56 -6.94
C SER A 109 -28.28 10.26 -5.83
N PHE A 110 -28.25 9.69 -4.63
CA PHE A 110 -27.50 10.25 -3.50
C PHE A 110 -26.03 9.83 -3.55
N SER A 111 -25.16 10.62 -2.93
CA SER A 111 -23.72 10.32 -2.83
C SER A 111 -23.44 9.42 -1.61
N PRO A 112 -23.12 8.11 -1.78
CA PRO A 112 -22.86 7.24 -0.64
C PRO A 112 -21.58 7.63 0.09
N HIS A 113 -21.65 7.57 1.42
CA HIS A 113 -20.48 7.64 2.29
C HIS A 113 -19.88 6.24 2.44
N MET A 114 -18.59 6.15 2.16
CA MET A 114 -17.80 4.93 2.29
C MET A 114 -17.00 5.00 3.57
N GLU A 115 -16.95 3.90 4.33
CA GLU A 115 -16.00 3.70 5.42
C GLU A 115 -15.19 2.45 5.14
N TYR A 116 -13.88 2.48 5.37
CA TYR A 116 -13.01 1.36 5.09
C TYR A 116 -11.81 1.30 6.04
N TRP A 117 -11.37 0.08 6.38
CA TRP A 117 -10.31 -0.19 7.36
C TRP A 117 -9.74 -1.61 7.19
N MET A 118 -8.66 -1.91 7.91
CA MET A 118 -8.05 -3.24 7.93
C MET A 118 -8.25 -3.95 9.27
N VAL A 119 -8.38 -5.27 9.22
CA VAL A 119 -8.40 -6.15 10.40
C VAL A 119 -7.57 -7.40 10.16
N LEU A 120 -6.90 -7.88 11.20
CA LEU A 120 -6.42 -9.24 11.28
C LEU A 120 -7.55 -10.14 11.78
N ALA A 121 -7.88 -11.16 10.99
CA ALA A 121 -9.05 -12.00 11.23
C ALA A 121 -8.77 -13.48 10.94
N ALA A 122 -9.63 -14.37 11.45
CA ALA A 122 -9.52 -15.81 11.24
C ALA A 122 -10.08 -16.25 9.88
N GLY A 123 -11.29 -15.80 9.56
CA GLY A 123 -11.98 -16.11 8.32
C GLY A 123 -11.74 -15.10 7.21
N GLN A 124 -11.87 -15.54 5.97
CA GLN A 124 -11.79 -14.69 4.78
C GLN A 124 -12.92 -13.65 4.72
N ASN A 125 -14.08 -13.96 5.32
CA ASN A 125 -15.24 -13.07 5.36
C ASN A 125 -15.43 -12.40 6.73
N ASP A 126 -14.47 -12.59 7.63
CA ASP A 126 -14.54 -12.02 8.97
C ASP A 126 -14.19 -10.53 8.92
N ARG A 127 -15.23 -9.73 9.13
CA ARG A 127 -15.16 -8.26 9.21
C ARG A 127 -14.77 -7.73 10.60
N ARG A 128 -14.77 -8.60 11.61
CA ARG A 128 -14.35 -8.31 12.98
C ARG A 128 -13.00 -8.97 13.21
N GLY A 129 -12.16 -8.31 14.00
CA GLY A 129 -10.84 -8.82 14.32
C GLY A 129 -9.99 -7.77 15.01
N TYR A 130 -8.69 -7.99 15.03
CA TYR A 130 -7.73 -7.03 15.56
C TYR A 130 -7.52 -5.92 14.53
N ARG A 131 -7.89 -4.68 14.87
CA ARG A 131 -7.81 -3.54 13.94
C ARG A 131 -6.35 -3.24 13.59
N VAL A 132 -6.06 -3.05 12.30
CA VAL A 132 -4.79 -2.53 11.81
C VAL A 132 -5.03 -1.10 11.37
N GLY A 133 -4.57 -0.13 12.17
CA GLY A 133 -4.76 1.29 11.91
C GLY A 133 -6.14 1.85 12.21
N LYS A 134 -6.44 3.00 11.60
CA LYS A 134 -7.70 3.73 11.78
C LYS A 134 -8.75 3.40 10.72
N VAL A 135 -9.97 3.90 10.95
CA VAL A 135 -11.02 3.95 9.92
C VAL A 135 -10.77 5.16 9.03
N HIS A 136 -10.93 4.97 7.73
CA HIS A 136 -10.99 6.03 6.75
C HIS A 136 -12.39 6.15 6.19
N ASP A 137 -12.72 7.33 5.71
CA ASP A 137 -13.98 7.61 5.06
C ASP A 137 -13.80 8.51 3.84
N LEU A 138 -14.71 8.37 2.88
CA LEU A 138 -14.85 9.29 1.77
C LEU A 138 -16.29 9.30 1.26
N THR A 139 -16.62 10.26 0.41
CA THR A 139 -17.93 10.32 -0.24
C THR A 139 -17.75 10.17 -1.75
N CYS A 140 -18.46 9.21 -2.35
CA CYS A 140 -18.51 9.05 -3.79
C CYS A 140 -19.64 9.90 -4.36
N SER A 141 -19.31 11.07 -4.94
CA SER A 141 -20.31 11.99 -5.47
C SER A 141 -21.11 11.35 -6.61
N GLN A 142 -22.44 11.42 -6.55
CA GLN A 142 -23.34 11.08 -7.67
C GLN A 142 -23.78 12.32 -8.47
N GLU A 143 -23.38 13.52 -8.06
CA GLU A 143 -23.87 14.77 -8.64
C GLU A 143 -23.20 15.07 -10.00
N LEU A 144 -23.98 15.20 -11.06
CA LEU A 144 -23.46 15.59 -12.37
C LEU A 144 -23.21 17.12 -12.43
N PRO A 145 -22.18 17.58 -13.18
CA PRO A 145 -21.21 16.75 -13.89
C PRO A 145 -20.14 16.14 -12.98
N ASN A 146 -20.00 16.60 -11.72
CA ASN A 146 -18.92 16.28 -10.77
C ASN A 146 -19.09 14.93 -10.04
N ARG A 147 -19.45 13.90 -10.82
CA ARG A 147 -19.70 12.54 -10.35
C ARG A 147 -18.37 11.78 -10.20
N ASN A 148 -18.19 11.13 -9.05
CA ASN A 148 -17.14 10.14 -8.84
C ASN A 148 -17.73 8.75 -9.14
N HIS A 149 -17.78 8.38 -10.42
CA HIS A 149 -18.23 7.04 -10.82
C HIS A 149 -17.35 5.96 -10.19
N HIS A 150 -16.04 6.14 -10.30
CA HIS A 150 -14.99 5.36 -9.68
C HIS A 150 -14.40 6.15 -8.51
N CYS A 151 -14.28 5.48 -7.38
CA CYS A 151 -13.61 5.98 -6.19
C CYS A 151 -12.51 5.01 -5.78
N ARG A 152 -11.29 5.51 -5.59
CA ARG A 152 -10.20 4.71 -5.06
C ARG A 152 -10.13 4.81 -3.55
N LEU A 153 -10.25 3.67 -2.87
CA LEU A 153 -9.99 3.51 -1.44
C LEU A 153 -8.50 3.17 -1.29
N VAL A 154 -7.76 3.90 -0.45
CA VAL A 154 -6.33 3.66 -0.19
C VAL A 154 -6.08 3.56 1.30
N LEU A 155 -5.46 2.47 1.73
CA LEU A 155 -5.05 2.20 3.11
C LEU A 155 -3.55 1.94 3.14
N ASP A 156 -2.88 2.61 4.04
CA ASP A 156 -1.48 2.41 4.39
C ASP A 156 -1.41 2.59 5.90
N GLU A 157 -1.57 1.49 6.61
CA GLU A 157 -1.76 1.50 8.05
C GLU A 157 -0.88 0.47 8.73
N SER A 158 -0.34 0.84 9.88
CA SER A 158 0.49 -0.04 10.68
C SER A 158 -0.08 -0.22 12.09
N GLN A 159 0.12 -1.40 12.66
CA GLN A 159 -0.25 -1.68 14.03
C GLN A 159 0.67 -2.72 14.69
N VAL A 160 1.20 -2.36 15.86
CA VAL A 160 1.86 -3.30 16.78
C VAL A 160 0.83 -4.19 17.48
N ILE A 161 1.06 -5.50 17.47
CA ILE A 161 0.21 -6.51 18.10
C ILE A 161 0.57 -6.60 19.59
N LYS A 162 -0.21 -5.94 20.44
CA LYS A 162 0.14 -5.83 21.87
C LYS A 162 -0.27 -7.04 22.71
N ASN A 163 -1.31 -7.78 22.30
CA ASN A 163 -1.90 -8.82 23.13
C ASN A 163 -2.41 -10.00 22.29
N ALA A 164 -1.82 -11.18 22.53
CA ALA A 164 -2.19 -12.44 21.89
C ALA A 164 -3.67 -12.77 22.01
N ARG A 165 -4.28 -12.51 23.18
CA ARG A 165 -5.69 -12.84 23.45
C ARG A 165 -6.68 -12.01 22.64
N LYS A 166 -6.23 -10.92 22.01
CA LYS A 166 -7.05 -10.09 21.11
C LYS A 166 -6.89 -10.47 19.65
N LEU A 167 -5.96 -11.37 19.33
CA LEU A 167 -5.71 -11.84 17.97
C LEU A 167 -6.63 -13.06 17.72
N PRO A 168 -7.64 -12.96 16.84
CA PRO A 168 -8.69 -13.98 16.72
C PRO A 168 -8.24 -15.27 16.00
N CYS A 169 -6.99 -15.32 15.52
CA CYS A 169 -6.50 -16.27 14.52
C CYS A 169 -5.19 -16.96 14.92
N GLU A 170 -4.74 -16.76 16.16
CA GLU A 170 -3.40 -17.17 16.61
C GLU A 170 -2.34 -16.77 15.57
N LYS A 171 -1.54 -17.71 15.05
CA LYS A 171 -0.51 -17.40 14.03
C LYS A 171 -1.06 -17.38 12.60
N ASN A 172 -2.26 -17.89 12.35
CA ASN A 172 -2.81 -18.10 11.00
C ASN A 172 -3.79 -16.99 10.61
N CYS A 173 -3.37 -15.75 10.80
CA CYS A 173 -4.21 -14.59 10.52
C CYS A 173 -4.31 -14.29 9.03
N ARG A 174 -5.48 -13.78 8.64
CA ARG A 174 -5.68 -13.07 7.38
C ARG A 174 -5.61 -11.59 7.61
N LEU A 175 -5.12 -10.84 6.64
CA LEU A 175 -5.33 -9.40 6.58
C LEU A 175 -6.55 -9.13 5.70
N ASN A 176 -7.63 -8.65 6.29
CA ASN A 176 -8.88 -8.35 5.59
C ASN A 176 -9.04 -6.84 5.47
N VAL A 177 -9.41 -6.38 4.28
CA VAL A 177 -9.90 -5.03 4.04
C VAL A 177 -11.41 -5.05 4.15
N VAL A 178 -11.95 -4.28 5.08
CA VAL A 178 -13.39 -4.19 5.34
C VAL A 178 -13.86 -2.84 4.84
N ALA A 179 -15.00 -2.83 4.13
CA ALA A 179 -15.66 -1.61 3.73
C ALA A 179 -17.16 -1.66 4.04
N SER A 180 -17.75 -0.49 4.25
CA SER A 180 -19.20 -0.32 4.37
C SER A 180 -19.63 0.95 3.64
N ALA A 181 -20.88 0.96 3.17
CA ALA A 181 -21.48 2.10 2.50
C ALA A 181 -22.77 2.51 3.22
N TYR A 182 -23.01 3.81 3.34
CA TYR A 182 -24.25 4.31 3.91
C TYR A 182 -24.70 5.64 3.30
N HIS A 183 -26.01 5.86 3.36
CA HIS A 183 -26.67 7.14 3.14
C HIS A 183 -28.06 7.07 3.78
N GLU A 184 -28.53 8.14 4.44
CA GLU A 184 -29.80 8.11 5.19
C GLU A 184 -31.02 7.68 4.34
N LYS A 185 -31.00 8.03 3.04
CA LYS A 185 -32.05 7.71 2.05
C LYS A 185 -31.88 6.32 1.41
N ALA A 186 -30.91 5.52 1.83
CA ALA A 186 -30.64 4.23 1.23
C ALA A 186 -31.74 3.20 1.54
N SER A 187 -32.04 2.37 0.57
CA SER A 187 -33.05 1.32 0.62
C SER A 187 -32.50 -0.04 0.16
N GLY A 188 -33.23 -1.12 0.43
CA GLY A 188 -32.81 -2.48 0.11
C GLY A 188 -32.58 -2.69 -1.40
N GLY A 189 -31.38 -3.17 -1.75
CA GLY A 189 -30.96 -3.48 -3.12
C GLY A 189 -29.99 -2.47 -3.72
N GLN A 190 -29.79 -1.31 -3.09
CA GLN A 190 -28.80 -0.32 -3.53
C GLN A 190 -27.39 -0.73 -3.06
N VAL A 191 -26.42 -0.65 -3.97
CA VAL A 191 -25.06 -1.16 -3.75
C VAL A 191 -24.01 -0.24 -4.37
N VAL A 192 -22.80 -0.33 -3.83
CA VAL A 192 -21.57 0.10 -4.51
C VAL A 192 -20.86 -1.15 -5.03
N VAL A 193 -20.34 -1.11 -6.24
CA VAL A 193 -19.58 -2.21 -6.87
C VAL A 193 -18.16 -2.18 -6.35
N VAL A 194 -17.60 -3.36 -6.03
CA VAL A 194 -16.17 -3.51 -5.77
C VAL A 194 -15.53 -3.88 -7.10
N ALA A 195 -14.67 -2.99 -7.61
CA ALA A 195 -14.12 -2.93 -8.96
C ALA A 195 -14.93 -2.06 -9.96
N THR A 196 -14.67 -2.22 -11.27
CA THR A 196 -15.25 -1.41 -12.35
C THR A 196 -16.61 -1.98 -12.76
N ASP A 197 -17.63 -1.11 -12.85
CA ASP A 197 -18.92 -1.44 -13.47
C ASP A 197 -18.81 -1.19 -14.99
N SER A 198 -18.95 -2.25 -15.79
CA SER A 198 -18.83 -2.20 -17.25
C SER A 198 -20.13 -2.66 -17.92
N ASN A 199 -20.28 -2.40 -19.21
CA ASN A 199 -21.45 -2.85 -20.00
C ASN A 199 -21.62 -4.39 -20.00
N HIS A 200 -20.59 -5.15 -19.62
CA HIS A 200 -20.61 -6.62 -19.52
C HIS A 200 -20.68 -7.13 -18.07
N GLY A 201 -20.97 -6.24 -17.12
CA GLY A 201 -21.02 -6.53 -15.69
C GLY A 201 -19.76 -6.09 -14.96
N ILE A 202 -19.49 -6.72 -13.82
CA ILE A 202 -18.43 -6.32 -12.89
C ILE A 202 -17.07 -6.90 -13.32
N GLU A 203 -16.13 -6.03 -13.64
CA GLU A 203 -14.73 -6.40 -13.95
C GLU A 203 -13.86 -6.25 -12.70
N GLN A 204 -13.55 -7.38 -12.04
CA GLN A 204 -12.63 -7.44 -10.88
C GLN A 204 -11.15 -7.35 -11.29
N GLY A 205 -10.24 -7.33 -10.31
CA GLY A 205 -8.80 -7.13 -10.52
C GLY A 205 -8.36 -5.67 -10.35
N LYS A 206 -9.18 -4.85 -9.70
CA LYS A 206 -8.93 -3.43 -9.41
C LYS A 206 -8.56 -3.19 -7.95
N ALA A 207 -8.45 -4.26 -7.15
CA ALA A 207 -7.91 -4.21 -5.80
C ALA A 207 -6.47 -4.73 -5.75
N ALA A 208 -5.64 -4.14 -4.90
CA ALA A 208 -4.32 -4.66 -4.53
C ALA A 208 -4.23 -4.72 -3.01
N LEU A 209 -3.63 -5.78 -2.47
CA LEU A 209 -3.42 -5.96 -1.05
C LEU A 209 -2.07 -6.63 -0.82
N SER A 210 -1.26 -6.00 0.01
CA SER A 210 0.03 -6.51 0.47
C SER A 210 0.28 -6.10 1.91
N ALA A 211 1.25 -6.74 2.55
CA ALA A 211 1.59 -6.47 3.94
C ALA A 211 3.08 -6.67 4.20
N ALA A 212 3.58 -5.99 5.24
CA ALA A 212 4.86 -6.23 5.86
C ALA A 212 4.63 -6.61 7.33
N VAL A 213 5.10 -7.78 7.73
CA VAL A 213 5.07 -8.25 9.11
C VAL A 213 6.48 -8.17 9.67
N PHE A 214 6.70 -7.20 10.54
CA PHE A 214 7.95 -6.99 11.25
C PHE A 214 7.91 -7.74 12.58
N SER A 215 8.94 -8.51 12.88
CA SER A 215 9.06 -9.25 14.15
C SER A 215 9.12 -8.35 15.39
N LYS A 216 9.59 -7.11 15.23
CA LYS A 216 9.60 -6.02 16.22
C LYS A 216 8.97 -4.76 15.59
N PRO A 217 8.69 -3.69 16.35
CA PRO A 217 8.27 -2.42 15.75
C PRO A 217 9.20 -1.97 14.62
N SER A 218 8.64 -1.45 13.53
CA SER A 218 9.34 -1.16 12.28
C SER A 218 10.48 -0.14 12.45
N GLY A 219 10.41 0.71 13.48
CA GLY A 219 11.49 1.63 13.87
C GLY A 219 12.77 0.97 14.36
N ALA A 220 12.76 -0.34 14.64
CA ALA A 220 13.95 -1.13 14.96
C ALA A 220 14.71 -1.63 13.72
N PHE A 221 14.15 -1.43 12.51
CA PHE A 221 14.71 -1.95 11.26
C PHE A 221 15.38 -0.83 10.48
N ASP A 222 16.61 -1.08 10.03
CA ASP A 222 17.29 -0.19 9.12
C ASP A 222 16.78 -0.41 7.70
N PHE A 223 16.45 0.67 7.00
CA PHE A 223 16.11 0.62 5.58
C PHE A 223 16.88 1.68 4.80
N ARG A 224 17.16 1.37 3.54
CA ARG A 224 17.74 2.33 2.62
C ARG A 224 16.60 3.07 1.93
N LYS A 225 16.62 4.40 2.01
CA LYS A 225 15.81 5.23 1.11
C LYS A 225 16.46 5.22 -0.27
N THR A 226 15.65 5.07 -1.30
CA THR A 226 16.11 5.25 -2.67
C THR A 226 16.22 6.74 -3.02
N GLY A 227 16.83 7.04 -4.17
CA GLY A 227 16.96 8.41 -4.64
C GLY A 227 15.61 9.08 -4.93
N LYS A 228 15.64 10.41 -5.12
CA LYS A 228 14.45 11.20 -5.43
C LYS A 228 13.81 10.75 -6.75
N ALA A 229 12.49 10.62 -6.75
CA ALA A 229 11.72 10.34 -7.96
C ALA A 229 11.95 11.38 -9.06
N ARG A 230 12.22 10.89 -10.27
CA ARG A 230 12.35 11.72 -11.48
C ARG A 230 10.99 11.82 -12.15
N ARG A 231 10.54 13.05 -12.39
CA ARG A 231 9.38 13.32 -13.25
C ARG A 231 9.72 13.01 -14.71
N ILE A 232 8.99 12.09 -15.33
CA ILE A 232 9.19 11.64 -16.71
C ILE A 232 8.32 12.42 -17.69
N ARG A 233 7.13 12.81 -17.25
CA ARG A 233 6.15 13.57 -18.02
C ARG A 233 5.64 14.76 -17.22
N LYS A 234 5.43 15.89 -17.89
CA LYS A 234 4.77 17.09 -17.33
C LYS A 234 3.29 17.16 -17.70
N THR A 235 2.88 16.41 -18.71
CA THR A 235 1.53 16.34 -19.24
C THR A 235 1.26 14.92 -19.73
N LEU A 236 0.00 14.52 -19.72
CA LEU A 236 -0.45 13.22 -20.23
C LEU A 236 -1.63 13.47 -21.19
N PRO A 237 -1.66 12.85 -22.39
CA PRO A 237 -2.83 12.93 -23.25
C PRO A 237 -4.06 12.36 -22.56
N VAL A 238 -5.20 12.99 -22.78
CA VAL A 238 -6.49 12.42 -22.42
C VAL A 238 -6.97 11.58 -23.61
N GLN A 239 -7.47 10.39 -23.34
CA GLN A 239 -8.12 9.55 -24.36
C GLN A 239 -9.63 9.80 -24.37
N SER A 240 -10.29 9.54 -25.49
CA SER A 240 -11.76 9.52 -25.49
C SER A 240 -12.28 8.40 -24.61
N HIS A 241 -13.48 8.55 -24.05
CA HIS A 241 -14.12 7.55 -23.19
C HIS A 241 -14.17 6.13 -23.79
N SER A 242 -14.27 6.03 -25.12
CA SER A 242 -14.35 4.78 -25.88
C SER A 242 -13.01 4.21 -26.37
N ALA A 243 -11.89 4.90 -26.14
CA ALA A 243 -10.58 4.47 -26.64
C ALA A 243 -9.83 3.62 -25.59
N SER A 244 -8.92 2.76 -26.07
CA SER A 244 -7.98 2.06 -25.20
C SER A 244 -7.12 3.04 -24.42
N THR A 245 -6.87 2.74 -23.14
CA THR A 245 -6.04 3.57 -22.27
C THR A 245 -4.59 3.64 -22.76
N ASP A 246 -4.08 4.86 -23.00
CA ASP A 246 -2.65 5.09 -23.26
C ASP A 246 -1.93 5.32 -21.93
N GLU A 247 -1.36 4.23 -21.41
CA GLU A 247 -0.61 4.23 -20.15
C GLU A 247 0.77 4.85 -20.36
N GLN A 248 1.11 5.87 -19.56
CA GLN A 248 2.46 6.44 -19.57
C GLN A 248 3.05 6.59 -18.18
N VAL A 249 4.37 6.44 -18.09
CA VAL A 249 5.12 6.70 -16.85
C VAL A 249 5.17 8.20 -16.58
N ILE A 250 4.67 8.64 -15.43
CA ILE A 250 4.71 10.04 -14.99
C ILE A 250 5.86 10.33 -14.03
N TYR A 251 6.19 9.37 -13.17
CA TYR A 251 7.32 9.42 -12.24
C TYR A 251 8.05 8.08 -12.22
N SER A 252 9.36 8.13 -12.00
CA SER A 252 10.20 6.94 -11.92
C SER A 252 11.33 7.11 -10.91
N THR A 253 11.56 6.11 -10.09
CA THR A 253 12.70 6.03 -9.17
C THR A 253 13.55 4.81 -9.53
N LYS A 254 14.84 5.05 -9.81
CA LYS A 254 15.80 3.99 -10.09
C LYS A 254 16.18 3.27 -8.79
N VAL A 255 16.23 1.95 -8.85
CA VAL A 255 16.66 1.08 -7.75
C VAL A 255 17.69 0.08 -8.30
N GLU A 256 18.92 0.15 -7.78
CA GLU A 256 20.05 -0.60 -8.31
C GLU A 256 20.58 -1.65 -7.34
N GLY A 257 21.26 -2.66 -7.90
CA GLY A 257 21.91 -3.70 -7.13
C GLY A 257 20.94 -4.47 -6.25
N LEU A 258 19.71 -4.67 -6.72
CA LEU A 258 18.68 -5.39 -5.99
C LEU A 258 19.04 -6.88 -5.89
N LYS A 259 18.95 -7.40 -4.67
CA LYS A 259 19.31 -8.78 -4.35
C LYS A 259 18.08 -9.60 -4.00
N LYS A 260 18.15 -10.92 -4.25
CA LYS A 260 17.17 -11.89 -3.78
C LYS A 260 16.93 -11.71 -2.27
N GLY A 261 15.68 -11.77 -1.85
CA GLY A 261 15.25 -11.59 -0.46
C GLY A 261 15.07 -10.14 -0.02
N GLU A 262 15.55 -9.16 -0.79
CA GLU A 262 15.27 -7.76 -0.46
C GLU A 262 13.79 -7.43 -0.66
N SER A 263 13.30 -6.51 0.16
CA SER A 263 11.91 -6.07 0.18
C SER A 263 11.81 -4.57 -0.09
N LEU A 264 10.79 -4.19 -0.86
CA LEU A 264 10.47 -2.81 -1.23
C LEU A 264 9.08 -2.48 -0.71
N LEU A 265 8.99 -1.51 0.21
CA LEU A 265 7.72 -0.90 0.60
C LEU A 265 7.65 0.48 -0.06
N VAL A 266 6.60 0.72 -0.84
CA VAL A 266 6.50 1.87 -1.74
C VAL A 266 5.27 2.69 -1.43
N ASP A 267 5.46 4.00 -1.32
CA ASP A 267 4.39 5.00 -1.30
C ASP A 267 4.65 6.03 -2.41
N ALA A 268 3.73 6.12 -3.36
CA ALA A 268 3.84 6.97 -4.54
C ALA A 268 2.69 7.98 -4.57
N HIS A 269 3.04 9.25 -4.79
CA HIS A 269 2.10 10.35 -4.84
C HIS A 269 2.22 11.10 -6.16
N ALA A 270 1.11 11.61 -6.66
CA ALA A 270 1.12 12.60 -7.74
C ALA A 270 -0.06 13.57 -7.61
N THR A 271 0.13 14.79 -8.09
CA THR A 271 -0.95 15.77 -8.25
C THR A 271 -1.15 16.04 -9.73
N VAL A 272 -2.37 15.82 -10.20
CA VAL A 272 -2.79 16.04 -11.59
C VAL A 272 -3.75 17.23 -11.63
N SER A 273 -3.58 18.11 -12.61
CA SER A 273 -4.51 19.22 -12.82
C SER A 273 -5.23 19.12 -14.15
N LEU A 274 -6.52 19.45 -14.12
CA LEU A 274 -7.41 19.55 -15.28
C LEU A 274 -7.41 20.95 -15.91
N LYS A 275 -6.48 21.83 -15.50
CA LYS A 275 -6.38 23.19 -16.06
C LYS A 275 -6.32 23.16 -17.58
N GLY A 276 -7.31 23.78 -18.22
CA GLY A 276 -7.45 23.85 -19.68
C GLY A 276 -8.45 22.86 -20.27
N LEU A 277 -8.96 21.91 -19.47
CA LEU A 277 -10.03 21.00 -19.87
C LEU A 277 -11.38 21.53 -19.40
N HIS A 278 -12.42 21.23 -20.17
CA HIS A 278 -13.79 21.65 -19.86
C HIS A 278 -14.66 20.55 -19.22
N TYR A 279 -14.11 19.35 -19.06
CA TYR A 279 -14.79 18.15 -18.60
C TYR A 279 -13.98 17.43 -17.49
N ASN A 280 -14.59 16.41 -16.87
CA ASN A 280 -13.97 15.59 -15.83
C ASN A 280 -13.16 14.45 -16.43
N VAL A 281 -12.17 13.92 -15.72
CA VAL A 281 -11.24 12.91 -16.27
C VAL A 281 -11.18 11.70 -15.35
N LEU A 282 -11.31 10.50 -15.91
CA LEU A 282 -10.96 9.27 -15.21
C LEU A 282 -9.43 9.14 -15.18
N LEU A 283 -8.85 9.06 -13.99
CA LEU A 283 -7.42 8.85 -13.77
C LEU A 283 -7.18 7.43 -13.26
N GLN A 284 -6.39 6.64 -13.99
CA GLN A 284 -6.12 5.22 -13.68
C GLN A 284 -4.62 4.99 -13.44
N PRO A 285 -4.11 5.30 -12.22
CA PRO A 285 -2.73 5.03 -11.86
C PRO A 285 -2.43 3.56 -11.55
N GLU A 286 -1.21 3.14 -11.86
CA GLU A 286 -0.63 1.85 -11.53
C GLU A 286 0.80 2.01 -11.00
N LEU A 287 1.26 1.11 -10.12
CA LEU A 287 2.61 1.12 -9.58
C LEU A 287 3.34 -0.16 -9.93
N ILE A 288 4.43 -0.03 -10.69
CA ILE A 288 5.11 -1.16 -11.32
C ILE A 288 6.63 -1.09 -11.14
N VAL A 289 7.29 -2.22 -11.32
CA VAL A 289 8.74 -2.34 -11.51
C VAL A 289 9.01 -2.65 -12.98
N ALA A 290 9.92 -1.90 -13.59
CA ALA A 290 10.33 -2.08 -14.98
C ALA A 290 11.85 -1.94 -15.16
N GLU A 291 12.36 -2.39 -16.30
CA GLU A 291 13.79 -2.25 -16.65
C GLU A 291 14.16 -0.86 -17.18
N LYS A 292 13.16 -0.02 -17.49
CA LYS A 292 13.37 1.33 -18.01
C LYS A 292 12.46 2.34 -17.32
N PRO A 293 12.92 3.59 -17.12
CA PRO A 293 12.15 4.63 -16.46
C PRO A 293 10.99 5.20 -17.29
N THR A 294 10.83 4.75 -18.54
CA THR A 294 9.81 5.23 -19.49
C THR A 294 8.90 4.12 -19.98
N LYS A 295 9.10 2.88 -19.52
CA LYS A 295 8.28 1.74 -19.93
C LYS A 295 7.11 1.58 -18.97
N PRO A 296 5.85 1.60 -19.46
CA PRO A 296 4.67 1.37 -18.65
C PRO A 296 4.31 -0.12 -18.50
N ASP A 297 5.05 -1.03 -19.15
CA ASP A 297 4.67 -2.44 -19.23
C ASP A 297 5.55 -3.39 -18.39
N PHE A 298 4.94 -4.50 -17.95
CA PHE A 298 5.58 -5.62 -17.25
C PHE A 298 6.36 -6.50 -18.23
N THR A 299 7.62 -6.19 -18.49
CA THR A 299 8.46 -6.99 -19.41
C THR A 299 9.86 -7.25 -18.84
N GLY A 300 10.51 -8.28 -19.38
CA GLY A 300 11.93 -8.56 -19.17
C GLY A 300 12.27 -9.04 -17.75
N ILE A 301 13.36 -8.52 -17.19
CA ILE A 301 13.91 -8.97 -15.91
C ILE A 301 12.97 -8.69 -14.74
N ALA A 302 12.25 -7.58 -14.75
CA ALA A 302 11.35 -7.21 -13.64
C ALA A 302 10.28 -8.30 -13.37
N VAL A 303 9.72 -8.89 -14.44
CA VAL A 303 8.74 -9.99 -14.35
C VAL A 303 9.32 -11.25 -13.71
N GLN A 304 10.62 -11.48 -13.90
CA GLN A 304 11.27 -12.70 -13.41
C GLN A 304 11.71 -12.57 -11.95
N VAL A 305 12.10 -11.38 -11.51
CA VAL A 305 12.80 -11.20 -10.23
C VAL A 305 11.92 -10.69 -9.11
N MET A 306 10.78 -10.09 -9.41
CA MET A 306 9.87 -9.54 -8.41
C MET A 306 8.64 -10.42 -8.26
N THR A 307 8.09 -10.47 -7.05
CA THR A 307 6.74 -10.97 -6.83
C THR A 307 5.70 -10.27 -7.72
N ASN A 308 4.60 -10.99 -8.00
CA ASN A 308 3.50 -10.50 -8.83
C ASN A 308 3.97 -9.92 -10.18
N ASN A 309 5.00 -10.51 -10.78
CA ASN A 309 5.57 -10.10 -12.07
C ASN A 309 6.00 -8.63 -12.11
N GLY A 310 6.41 -8.05 -10.98
CA GLY A 310 6.81 -6.65 -10.87
C GLY A 310 5.67 -5.67 -10.66
N LYS A 311 4.42 -6.14 -10.47
CA LYS A 311 3.29 -5.27 -10.13
C LYS A 311 3.21 -5.08 -8.61
N ILE A 312 3.35 -3.84 -8.16
CA ILE A 312 3.30 -3.45 -6.74
C ILE A 312 1.86 -3.10 -6.33
N ALA A 313 1.16 -2.32 -7.17
CA ALA A 313 -0.25 -1.98 -6.97
C ALA A 313 -0.98 -1.98 -8.31
N ASN A 314 -2.16 -2.60 -8.35
CA ASN A 314 -2.99 -2.81 -9.55
C ASN A 314 -3.52 -1.50 -10.11
N GLN A 315 -3.77 -1.43 -11.42
CA GLN A 315 -4.46 -0.30 -12.01
C GLN A 315 -5.88 -0.16 -11.43
N ASN A 316 -6.19 1.03 -10.95
CA ASN A 316 -7.51 1.40 -10.45
C ASN A 316 -7.78 2.90 -10.62
N GLY A 317 -9.04 3.25 -10.81
CA GLY A 317 -9.51 4.53 -11.26
C GLY A 317 -10.11 5.41 -10.18
N SER A 318 -10.07 6.73 -10.42
CA SER A 318 -10.92 7.70 -9.75
C SER A 318 -11.31 8.80 -10.74
N ASN A 319 -12.58 9.20 -10.79
CA ASN A 319 -12.95 10.36 -11.62
C ASN A 319 -12.55 11.65 -10.92
N CYS A 320 -11.55 12.29 -11.50
CA CYS A 320 -11.08 13.63 -11.17
C CYS A 320 -12.09 14.65 -11.71
N THR A 321 -12.66 15.46 -10.82
CA THR A 321 -13.72 16.41 -11.18
C THR A 321 -13.25 17.85 -11.11
N ARG A 322 -13.81 18.71 -11.96
CA ARG A 322 -13.51 20.16 -11.99
C ARG A 322 -14.21 20.92 -10.86
N GLY A 323 -15.38 20.46 -10.43
CA GLY A 323 -16.13 21.03 -9.32
C GLY A 323 -15.93 20.27 -8.00
N GLY A 324 -16.76 20.60 -7.01
CA GLY A 324 -16.68 20.01 -5.68
C GLY A 324 -16.94 18.50 -5.69
N SER A 325 -15.95 17.72 -5.27
CA SER A 325 -16.07 16.30 -4.96
C SER A 325 -14.86 15.86 -4.11
N TYR A 326 -14.84 14.61 -3.66
CA TYR A 326 -13.68 14.07 -2.94
C TYR A 326 -12.41 14.03 -3.82
N PHE A 327 -12.57 13.78 -5.12
CA PHE A 327 -11.49 13.76 -6.11
C PHE A 327 -11.54 15.02 -7.00
N SER A 328 -11.50 16.21 -6.39
CA SER A 328 -11.55 17.49 -7.11
C SER A 328 -10.18 17.98 -7.60
N ASP A 329 -10.17 18.72 -8.72
CA ASP A 329 -8.98 19.38 -9.28
C ASP A 329 -8.41 20.43 -8.30
N PRO A 330 -7.09 20.43 -8.02
CA PRO A 330 -6.08 19.48 -8.47
C PRO A 330 -6.19 18.12 -7.75
N CYS A 331 -6.28 17.06 -8.55
CA CYS A 331 -6.54 15.71 -8.08
C CYS A 331 -5.29 15.04 -7.53
N LYS A 332 -5.42 14.54 -6.31
CA LYS A 332 -4.35 13.81 -5.61
C LYS A 332 -4.44 12.32 -5.92
N ILE A 333 -3.33 11.77 -6.36
CA ILE A 333 -3.10 10.34 -6.58
C ILE A 333 -2.19 9.85 -5.46
N ARG A 334 -2.56 8.70 -4.89
CA ARG A 334 -1.71 7.93 -3.98
C ARG A 334 -1.78 6.46 -4.38
N LYS A 335 -0.62 5.80 -4.43
CA LYS A 335 -0.46 4.37 -4.66
C LYS A 335 0.48 3.78 -3.63
N VAL A 336 0.12 2.66 -3.04
CA VAL A 336 0.90 2.02 -1.97
C VAL A 336 0.98 0.52 -2.18
N GLY A 337 2.09 -0.07 -1.80
CA GLY A 337 2.23 -1.52 -1.85
C GLY A 337 3.61 -2.02 -1.47
N ALA A 338 3.71 -3.33 -1.33
CA ALA A 338 4.94 -4.04 -1.05
C ALA A 338 5.29 -5.01 -2.19
N ALA A 339 6.58 -5.24 -2.38
CA ALA A 339 7.08 -6.31 -3.22
C ALA A 339 8.40 -6.84 -2.68
N HIS A 340 8.73 -8.09 -2.96
CA HIS A 340 10.04 -8.65 -2.61
C HIS A 340 10.69 -9.34 -3.80
N LEU A 341 12.00 -9.53 -3.71
CA LEU A 341 12.81 -10.12 -4.77
C LEU A 341 12.93 -11.64 -4.62
N LEU A 342 12.46 -12.36 -5.64
CA LEU A 342 12.58 -13.80 -5.79
C LEU A 342 13.99 -14.22 -6.26
N TYR A 343 14.65 -13.34 -7.03
CA TYR A 343 15.99 -13.55 -7.60
C TYR A 343 16.79 -12.24 -7.62
N ASN A 344 18.11 -12.34 -7.79
CA ASN A 344 18.95 -11.16 -8.01
C ASN A 344 18.60 -10.47 -9.34
N ALA A 345 18.62 -9.13 -9.36
CA ALA A 345 18.40 -8.34 -10.56
C ALA A 345 19.65 -8.33 -11.45
N VAL A 346 19.87 -9.43 -12.19
CA VAL A 346 20.99 -9.64 -13.14
C VAL A 346 20.45 -10.11 -14.49
N LYS A 347 21.27 -10.10 -15.55
CA LYS A 347 20.83 -10.49 -16.91
C LYS A 347 20.23 -11.90 -17.02
N LYS A 348 20.64 -12.86 -16.19
CA LYS A 348 20.08 -14.23 -16.13
C LYS A 348 19.68 -14.57 -14.69
N PRO A 349 18.53 -14.08 -14.19
CA PRO A 349 18.19 -14.14 -12.76
C PRO A 349 18.07 -15.54 -12.19
N ARG A 350 17.45 -16.47 -12.94
CA ARG A 350 17.23 -17.85 -12.48
C ARG A 350 18.53 -18.64 -12.25
N ASN A 351 19.60 -18.24 -12.93
CA ASN A 351 20.92 -18.87 -12.82
C ASN A 351 21.91 -18.00 -12.05
N ASP A 352 21.46 -16.86 -11.53
CA ASP A 352 22.28 -15.83 -10.89
C ASP A 352 23.55 -15.47 -11.66
N LYS A 353 23.42 -15.23 -12.98
CA LYS A 353 24.55 -14.97 -13.88
C LYS A 353 24.41 -13.67 -14.66
N GLY A 354 25.56 -13.01 -14.86
CA GLY A 354 25.71 -11.85 -15.74
C GLY A 354 25.71 -10.52 -15.00
N ALA A 355 25.79 -9.44 -15.78
CA ALA A 355 25.85 -8.09 -15.23
C ALA A 355 24.57 -7.73 -14.44
N PRO A 356 24.69 -6.95 -13.35
CA PRO A 356 23.55 -6.33 -12.68
C PRO A 356 22.68 -5.52 -13.64
N VAL A 357 21.37 -5.58 -13.43
CA VAL A 357 20.36 -4.86 -14.21
C VAL A 357 19.67 -3.86 -13.26
N PRO A 358 19.74 -2.55 -13.54
CA PRO A 358 19.00 -1.58 -12.76
C PRO A 358 17.50 -1.73 -13.04
N LEU A 359 16.69 -1.65 -11.99
CA LEU A 359 15.23 -1.60 -12.10
C LEU A 359 14.71 -0.21 -11.74
N TYR A 360 13.47 0.04 -12.09
CA TYR A 360 12.80 1.31 -11.90
C TYR A 360 11.41 1.06 -11.34
N VAL A 361 11.10 1.68 -10.21
CA VAL A 361 9.74 1.77 -9.72
C VAL A 361 9.08 2.94 -10.45
N ASN A 362 8.09 2.62 -11.28
CA ASN A 362 7.39 3.57 -12.14
C ASN A 362 5.97 3.76 -11.63
N LEU A 363 5.58 5.03 -11.46
CA LEU A 363 4.18 5.42 -11.35
C LEU A 363 3.65 5.66 -12.76
N VAL A 364 2.79 4.76 -13.20
CA VAL A 364 2.12 4.78 -14.51
C VAL A 364 0.76 5.45 -14.33
N LEU A 365 0.31 6.19 -15.34
CA LEU A 365 -0.98 6.83 -15.36
C LEU A 365 -1.58 6.77 -16.76
N ALA A 366 -2.85 6.38 -16.83
CA ALA A 366 -3.73 6.64 -17.96
C ALA A 366 -4.78 7.70 -17.58
N ALA A 367 -5.23 8.47 -18.57
CA ALA A 367 -6.28 9.46 -18.42
C ALA A 367 -7.29 9.35 -19.57
N SER A 368 -8.58 9.31 -19.25
CA SER A 368 -9.67 9.32 -20.23
C SER A 368 -10.74 10.34 -19.89
N GLN A 369 -11.37 10.89 -20.92
CA GLN A 369 -12.44 11.87 -20.80
C GLN A 369 -13.67 11.25 -20.14
N GLU A 370 -14.28 12.02 -19.25
CA GLU A 370 -15.52 11.72 -18.55
C GLU A 370 -16.45 12.96 -18.60
N TYR A 371 -17.63 12.87 -17.99
CA TYR A 371 -18.71 13.87 -17.88
C TYR A 371 -18.32 15.36 -18.03
N GLY A 372 -19.25 16.14 -18.62
CA GLY A 372 -19.27 17.61 -18.46
C GLY A 372 -18.68 18.43 -19.60
N GLY A 373 -18.37 17.84 -20.76
CA GLY A 373 -17.91 18.60 -21.92
C GLY A 373 -17.49 17.72 -23.10
N SER A 374 -16.93 18.36 -24.12
CA SER A 374 -16.49 17.71 -25.37
C SER A 374 -14.99 17.45 -25.38
N TYR A 375 -14.61 16.28 -25.87
CA TYR A 375 -13.23 15.83 -26.03
C TYR A 375 -12.58 16.34 -27.32
N HIS A 376 -11.30 16.68 -27.24
CA HIS A 376 -10.42 16.90 -28.39
C HIS A 376 -9.14 16.08 -28.29
N GLY A 377 -8.65 15.54 -29.41
CA GLY A 377 -7.43 14.69 -29.42
C GLY A 377 -6.13 15.38 -28.98
N SER A 378 -6.14 16.71 -28.86
CA SER A 378 -5.02 17.50 -28.33
C SER A 378 -5.08 17.68 -26.81
N ASP A 379 -6.16 17.25 -26.16
CA ASP A 379 -6.41 17.46 -24.73
C ASP A 379 -5.40 16.72 -23.86
N LYS A 380 -4.96 17.39 -22.80
CA LYS A 380 -3.95 16.88 -21.88
C LYS A 380 -4.27 17.30 -20.46
N VAL A 381 -4.03 16.39 -19.52
CA VAL A 381 -3.91 16.76 -18.10
C VAL A 381 -2.48 17.19 -17.78
N LYS A 382 -2.32 18.03 -16.76
CA LYS A 382 -1.01 18.51 -16.29
C LYS A 382 -0.55 17.73 -15.07
N ILE A 383 0.69 17.25 -15.08
CA ILE A 383 1.35 16.64 -13.92
C ILE A 383 2.07 17.74 -13.12
N VAL A 384 1.52 18.10 -11.97
CA VAL A 384 1.96 19.24 -11.16
C VAL A 384 3.20 18.88 -10.34
N ASN A 385 3.06 17.89 -9.46
CA ASN A 385 4.10 17.38 -8.58
C ASN A 385 3.85 15.89 -8.26
N GLY A 386 4.81 15.26 -7.58
CA GLY A 386 4.74 13.86 -7.20
C GLY A 386 6.04 13.33 -6.61
N SER A 387 5.97 12.18 -5.96
CA SER A 387 7.07 11.45 -5.35
C SER A 387 6.85 9.94 -5.48
N ILE A 388 7.93 9.19 -5.34
CA ILE A 388 7.91 7.73 -5.14
C ILE A 388 8.93 7.49 -4.04
N ASP A 389 8.43 7.24 -2.84
CA ASP A 389 9.21 6.97 -1.65
C ASP A 389 9.31 5.45 -1.46
N ILE A 390 10.53 4.93 -1.42
CA ILE A 390 10.80 3.50 -1.33
C ILE A 390 11.63 3.23 -0.09
N ARG A 391 11.10 2.41 0.82
CA ARG A 391 11.85 1.79 1.89
C ARG A 391 12.37 0.44 1.41
N ARG A 392 13.69 0.34 1.23
CA ARG A 392 14.36 -0.88 0.81
C ARG A 392 14.96 -1.57 2.03
N TYR A 393 14.44 -2.75 2.35
CA TYR A 393 14.93 -3.61 3.43
C TYR A 393 15.89 -4.67 2.88
N PRO A 394 17.03 -4.90 3.55
CA PRO A 394 18.02 -5.89 3.13
C PRO A 394 17.48 -7.31 3.22
N ALA A 395 18.07 -8.21 2.43
CA ALA A 395 17.73 -9.63 2.40
C ALA A 395 17.97 -10.34 3.74
N ASP A 396 18.86 -9.81 4.58
CA ASP A 396 19.20 -10.38 5.89
C ASP A 396 18.03 -10.37 6.87
N TYR A 397 16.99 -9.55 6.62
CA TYR A 397 15.74 -9.60 7.37
C TYR A 397 14.73 -10.60 6.82
N SER A 398 14.92 -11.10 5.60
CA SER A 398 13.97 -12.04 4.98
C SER A 398 13.95 -13.34 5.77
N ARG A 399 12.74 -13.82 6.06
CA ARG A 399 12.51 -15.14 6.63
C ARG A 399 12.09 -16.16 5.58
#